data_AF-A0A1E8VUD4-F1
#
_entry.id   AF-A0A1E8VUD4-F1
#
_cell.length_a   1.000
_cell.length_b   1.000
_cell.length_c   1.000
_cell.angle_alpha   90.00
_cell.angle_beta   90.00
_cell.angle_gamma   90.00
#
_symmetry.space_group_name_H-M   'P 1'
#
loop_
_entity.id
_entity.type
_entity.pdbx_description
1 polymer ?
#
loop_
_entity_poly.entity_id
_entity_poly.type
_entity_poly.pdbx_seq_one_letter_code
_entity_poly.pdbx_strand_id
1 'polypeptide(L)'
;MIKRCEVCGREFQAKRSTARYCSATCRSRAARGYAFTGEIRPPAPSATMDIDEVNGVVQRAHAAASDMSRASMLTASPLCLKLRRAAKKMEDALRGEGL
;
A
#
# COMPACT_ATOMS: atom_id res chain seq x y z
N MET A 1 11.70 -13.51 -17.47
CA MET A 1 12.41 -12.30 -17.90
C MET A 1 12.21 -11.22 -16.84
N ILE A 2 13.29 -10.59 -16.40
CA ILE A 2 13.19 -9.44 -15.48
C ILE A 2 12.93 -8.19 -16.34
N LYS A 3 11.92 -7.40 -15.97
CA LYS A 3 11.56 -6.15 -16.63
C LYS A 3 11.42 -5.03 -15.60
N ARG A 4 11.56 -3.78 -16.04
CA ARG A 4 11.28 -2.60 -15.22
C ARG A 4 9.84 -2.14 -15.42
N CYS A 5 9.16 -1.82 -14.32
CA CYS A 5 7.82 -1.27 -14.35
C CYS A 5 7.85 0.18 -14.86
N GLU A 6 7.04 0.49 -15.88
CA GLU A 6 6.90 1.85 -16.44
C GLU A 6 6.26 2.87 -15.48
N VAL A 7 5.80 2.45 -14.29
CA VAL A 7 5.09 3.30 -13.32
C VAL A 7 5.85 3.48 -12.01
N CYS A 8 6.68 2.52 -11.61
CA CYS A 8 7.41 2.60 -10.35
C CYS A 8 8.91 2.33 -10.48
N GLY A 9 9.41 2.03 -11.68
CA GLY A 9 10.82 1.76 -11.94
C GLY A 9 11.37 0.44 -11.37
N ARG A 10 10.61 -0.26 -10.51
CA ARG A 10 11.04 -1.53 -9.89
C ARG A 10 11.21 -2.64 -10.90
N GLU A 11 12.21 -3.48 -10.66
CA GLU A 11 12.43 -4.73 -11.41
C GLU A 11 11.42 -5.80 -10.94
N PHE A 12 10.82 -6.51 -11.89
CA PHE A 12 9.84 -7.56 -11.60
C PHE A 12 9.94 -8.73 -12.59
N GLN A 13 9.50 -9.90 -12.13
CA GLN A 13 9.44 -11.10 -12.96
C GLN A 13 8.21 -11.07 -13.87
N ALA A 14 8.42 -10.75 -15.15
CA ALA A 14 7.34 -10.72 -16.13
C ALA A 14 6.95 -12.12 -16.60
N LYS A 15 5.65 -12.43 -16.52
CA LYS A 15 5.05 -13.68 -17.04
C LYS A 15 4.88 -13.71 -18.57
N ARG A 16 4.89 -12.53 -19.22
CA ARG A 16 4.71 -12.37 -20.67
C ARG A 16 5.67 -11.31 -21.19
N SER A 17 6.10 -11.42 -22.45
CA SER A 17 6.94 -10.42 -23.11
C SER A 17 6.29 -9.04 -23.24
N THR A 18 4.96 -8.96 -23.23
CA THR A 18 4.22 -7.69 -23.32
C THR A 18 3.92 -7.05 -21.96
N ALA A 19 4.36 -7.63 -20.84
CA ALA A 19 4.11 -7.06 -19.52
C ALA A 19 4.92 -5.76 -19.31
N ARG A 20 4.21 -4.66 -19.03
CA ARG A 20 4.77 -3.31 -18.82
C ARG A 20 4.79 -2.87 -17.34
N TYR A 21 4.00 -3.55 -16.50
CA TYR A 21 3.77 -3.14 -15.10
C TYR A 21 3.96 -4.31 -14.14
N CYS A 22 4.53 -4.05 -12.97
CA CYS A 22 4.76 -5.06 -11.94
C CYS A 22 3.47 -5.53 -11.24
N SER A 23 2.42 -4.71 -11.23
CA SER A 23 1.16 -5.00 -10.53
C SER A 23 -0.05 -4.38 -11.22
N ALA A 24 -1.25 -4.84 -10.84
CA ALA A 24 -2.52 -4.24 -11.26
C ALA A 24 -2.63 -2.78 -10.80
N THR A 25 -2.06 -2.46 -9.63
CA THR A 25 -2.00 -1.09 -9.09
C THR A 25 -1.22 -0.17 -10.02
N CYS A 26 -0.02 -0.58 -10.46
CA CYS A 26 0.76 0.19 -11.42
C CYS A 26 0.02 0.36 -12.75
N ARG A 27 -0.65 -0.69 -13.25
CA ARG A 27 -1.49 -0.59 -14.45
C ARG A 27 -2.62 0.44 -14.29
N SER A 28 -3.29 0.45 -13.13
CA SER A 28 -4.36 1.42 -12.84
C SER A 28 -3.83 2.84 -12.72
N ARG A 29 -2.66 3.03 -12.10
CA ARG A 29 -1.97 4.33 -12.00
C ARG A 29 -1.59 4.86 -13.40
N ALA A 30 -1.05 4.00 -14.28
CA ALA A 30 -0.79 4.37 -15.68
C ALA A 30 -2.07 4.82 -16.41
N ALA A 31 -3.19 4.10 -16.23
CA ALA A 31 -4.47 4.47 -16.83
C ALA A 31 -5.02 5.82 -16.31
N ARG A 32 -4.63 6.23 -15.10
CA ARG A 32 -4.97 7.53 -14.49
C ARG A 32 -3.99 8.65 -14.84
N GLY A 33 -3.00 8.39 -15.70
CA GLY A 33 -2.01 9.39 -16.12
C GLY A 33 -0.79 9.53 -15.21
N TYR A 34 -0.59 8.62 -14.24
CA TYR A 34 0.66 8.60 -13.47
C TYR A 34 1.76 7.92 -14.30
N ALA A 35 2.46 8.72 -15.10
CA ALA A 35 3.71 8.31 -15.75
C ALA A 35 4.86 8.38 -14.73
N PHE A 36 5.67 7.33 -14.64
CA PHE A 36 6.94 7.40 -13.93
C PHE A 36 7.90 8.27 -14.72
N THR A 37 8.27 9.44 -14.20
CA THR A 37 9.26 10.33 -14.83
C THR A 37 10.71 9.90 -14.57
N GLY A 38 10.97 8.61 -14.38
CA GLY A 38 12.31 8.04 -14.44
C GLY A 38 13.16 8.12 -13.17
N GLU A 39 12.84 8.96 -12.19
CA GLU A 39 13.68 9.13 -11.01
C GLU A 39 13.02 8.58 -9.74
N ILE A 40 13.70 7.62 -9.10
CA ILE A 40 13.54 7.38 -7.66
C ILE A 40 14.03 8.66 -6.99
N ARG A 41 13.15 9.62 -6.80
CA ARG A 41 13.50 10.87 -6.14
C ARG A 41 13.93 10.52 -4.70
N PRO A 42 15.11 10.98 -4.24
CA PRO A 42 15.43 10.87 -2.82
C PRO A 42 14.32 11.54 -2.00
N PRO A 43 14.08 11.11 -0.74
CA PRO A 43 13.14 11.81 0.12
C PRO A 43 13.46 13.31 0.12
N ALA A 44 12.43 14.15 0.25
CA ALA A 44 12.64 15.59 0.29
C ALA A 44 13.72 15.92 1.34
N PRO A 45 14.61 16.90 1.12
CA PRO A 45 15.64 17.24 2.09
C PRO A 45 15.05 17.74 3.43
N SER A 46 13.78 18.14 3.43
CA SER A 46 12.99 18.48 4.61
C SER A 46 12.27 17.29 5.26
N ALA A 47 12.41 16.08 4.72
CA ALA A 47 11.84 14.88 5.32
C ALA A 47 12.60 14.59 6.61
N THR A 48 11.91 14.76 7.73
CA THR A 48 12.50 14.61 9.06
C THR A 48 12.38 13.19 9.61
N MET A 49 11.66 12.30 8.92
CA MET A 49 11.42 10.94 9.39
C MET A 49 12.50 9.97 8.91
N ASP A 50 13.05 9.21 9.85
CA ASP A 50 13.94 8.07 9.57
C ASP A 50 13.14 6.82 9.15
N ILE A 51 13.81 5.85 8.52
CA ILE A 51 13.24 4.57 8.08
C ILE A 51 12.56 3.81 9.23
N ASP A 52 13.14 3.81 10.43
CA ASP A 52 12.54 3.13 11.58
C ASP A 52 11.25 3.81 12.03
N GLU A 53 11.20 5.14 11.96
CA GLU A 53 9.96 5.89 12.22
C GLU A 53 8.88 5.56 11.18
N VAL A 54 9.26 5.42 9.90
CA VAL A 54 8.35 5.00 8.84
C VAL A 54 7.83 3.57 9.09
N ASN A 55 8.70 2.62 9.42
CA ASN A 55 8.31 1.25 9.76
C ASN A 55 7.39 1.23 10.97
N GLY A 56 7.66 2.06 11.98
CA GLY A 56 6.80 2.23 13.14
C GLY A 56 5.40 2.74 12.80
N VAL A 57 5.27 3.65 11.82
CA VAL A 57 3.94 4.08 11.32
C VAL A 57 3.17 2.92 10.71
N VAL A 58 3.83 2.12 9.86
CA VAL A 58 3.20 0.95 9.21
C VAL A 58 2.74 -0.06 10.26
N GLN A 59 3.59 -0.39 11.23
CA GLN A 59 3.25 -1.30 12.32
C GLN A 59 2.07 -0.79 13.15
N ARG A 60 2.03 0.50 13.49
CA ARG A 60 0.90 1.11 14.21
C ARG A 60 -0.40 1.05 13.41
N ALA A 61 -0.34 1.17 12.08
CA ALA A 61 -1.52 1.04 11.23
C ALA A 61 -2.12 -0.38 11.29
N HIS A 62 -1.29 -1.43 11.23
CA HIS A 62 -1.74 -2.82 11.43
C HIS A 62 -2.30 -3.08 12.83
N ALA A 63 -1.64 -2.52 13.85
CA ALA A 63 -2.12 -2.61 15.22
C ALA A 63 -3.51 -1.97 15.36
N ALA A 64 -3.68 -0.74 14.85
CA ALA A 64 -4.96 -0.05 14.86
C ALA A 64 -6.07 -0.82 14.11
N ALA A 65 -5.74 -1.43 12.97
CA ALA A 65 -6.70 -2.26 12.25
C ALA A 65 -7.11 -3.50 13.06
N SER A 66 -6.15 -4.15 13.73
CA SER A 66 -6.38 -5.27 14.63
C SER A 66 -7.23 -4.87 15.84
N ASP A 67 -6.95 -3.70 16.43
CA ASP A 67 -7.68 -3.17 17.59
C ASP A 67 -9.13 -2.83 17.24
N MET A 68 -9.38 -2.23 16.07
CA MET A 68 -10.75 -2.01 15.60
C MET A 68 -11.49 -3.33 15.34
N SER A 69 -10.80 -4.35 14.83
CA SER A 69 -11.37 -5.69 14.68
C SER A 69 -11.78 -6.26 16.04
N ARG A 70 -10.92 -6.13 17.06
CA ARG A 70 -11.23 -6.54 18.44
C ARG A 70 -12.38 -5.74 19.03
N ALA A 71 -12.36 -4.41 18.90
CA ALA A 71 -13.44 -3.53 19.36
C ALA A 71 -14.79 -3.87 18.70
N SER A 72 -14.78 -4.36 17.46
CA SER A 72 -16.00 -4.83 16.80
C SER A 72 -16.63 -6.03 17.49
N MET A 73 -15.85 -6.88 18.16
CA MET A 73 -16.36 -8.03 18.92
C MET A 73 -16.89 -7.63 20.31
N LEU A 74 -16.54 -6.45 20.79
CA LEU A 74 -16.90 -5.95 22.12
C LEU A 74 -18.03 -4.89 22.11
N THR A 75 -18.57 -4.58 20.93
CA THR A 75 -19.56 -3.51 20.75
C THR A 75 -20.86 -4.05 20.15
N ALA A 76 -21.97 -3.39 20.44
CA ALA A 76 -23.28 -3.75 19.88
C ALA A 76 -23.50 -3.17 18.47
N SER A 77 -24.52 -3.69 17.79
CA SER A 77 -24.98 -3.14 16.51
C SER A 77 -25.52 -1.71 16.70
N PRO A 78 -25.23 -0.77 15.77
CA PRO A 78 -24.55 -0.93 14.48
C PRO A 78 -23.03 -0.69 14.52
N LEU A 79 -22.47 -0.36 15.69
CA LEU A 79 -21.07 0.05 15.81
C LEU A 79 -20.12 -1.09 15.47
N CYS A 80 -20.41 -2.32 15.91
CA CYS A 80 -19.60 -3.50 15.58
C CYS A 80 -19.41 -3.69 14.07
N LEU A 81 -20.49 -3.52 13.28
CA LEU A 81 -20.43 -3.66 11.83
C LEU A 81 -19.57 -2.56 11.18
N LYS A 82 -19.66 -1.33 11.68
CA LYS A 82 -18.85 -0.20 11.19
C LYS A 82 -17.37 -0.41 11.51
N LEU A 83 -17.04 -0.82 12.73
CA LEU A 83 -15.67 -1.08 13.17
C LEU A 83 -15.04 -2.25 12.39
N ARG A 84 -15.78 -3.35 12.21
CA ARG A 84 -15.32 -4.50 11.42
C ARG A 84 -15.03 -4.10 9.96
N ARG A 85 -15.89 -3.27 9.36
CA ARG A 85 -15.69 -2.77 7.99
C ARG A 85 -14.48 -1.84 7.90
N ALA A 86 -14.28 -0.96 8.88
CA ALA A 86 -13.13 -0.06 8.93
C ALA A 86 -11.81 -0.83 9.07
N ALA A 87 -11.74 -1.79 9.99
CA ALA A 87 -10.61 -2.69 10.17
C ALA A 87 -10.21 -3.39 8.87
N LYS A 88 -11.20 -4.00 8.20
CA LYS A 88 -10.96 -4.67 6.92
C LYS A 88 -10.41 -3.73 5.85
N LYS A 89 -10.99 -2.53 5.70
CA LYS A 89 -10.52 -1.56 4.71
C LYS A 89 -9.07 -1.13 4.95
N MET A 90 -8.68 -0.95 6.22
CA MET A 90 -7.30 -0.60 6.56
C MET A 90 -6.33 -1.73 6.22
N GLU A 91 -6.62 -2.97 6.64
CA GLU A 91 -5.79 -4.14 6.31
C GLU A 91 -5.68 -4.40 4.80
N ASP A 92 -6.80 -4.35 4.07
CA ASP A 92 -6.80 -4.56 2.62
C ASP A 92 -5.95 -3.49 1.90
N ALA A 93 -5.95 -2.25 2.38
CA ALA A 93 -5.14 -1.18 1.83
C ALA A 93 -3.64 -1.38 2.07
N LEU A 94 -3.24 -1.75 3.30
CA LEU A 94 -1.83 -2.00 3.64
C LEU A 94 -1.28 -3.20 2.84
N ARG A 95 -1.99 -4.33 2.88
CA ARG A 95 -1.60 -5.54 2.13
C ARG A 95 -1.56 -5.31 0.62
N GLY A 96 -2.48 -4.51 0.09
CA GLY A 96 -2.55 -4.19 -1.34
C GLY A 96 -1.33 -3.43 -1.86
N GLU A 97 -0.64 -2.69 -1.01
CA GLU A 97 0.61 -1.99 -1.32
C GLU A 97 1.86 -2.79 -0.90
N GLY A 98 1.69 -3.96 -0.27
CA GLY A 98 2.77 -4.80 0.24
C GLY A 98 3.45 -4.26 1.49
N LEU A 99 2.68 -3.51 2.30
CA LEU A 99 3.08 -2.99 3.61
C LEU A 99 2.68 -3.96 4.73
#